data_AF-A0A9X4PBG0-F1
#
_entry.id   AF-A0A9X4PBG0-F1
#
_cell.length_a   1.000
_cell.length_b   1.000
_cell.length_c   1.000
_cell.angle_alpha   90.00
_cell.angle_beta   90.00
_cell.angle_gamma   90.00
#
_symmetry.space_group_name_H-M   'P 1'
#
loop_
_entity.id
_entity.type
_entity.pdbx_description
1 polymer ?
#
loop_
_entity_poly.entity_id
_entity_poly.type
_entity_poly.pdbx_seq_one_letter_code
_entity_poly.pdbx_strand_id
1 'polypeptide(L)'
;MLWQGVKMNTHFELILNTESKVVACNILDFEYQADTYLAGLTQTFETDEDFIQAKEEIKTLQELESRTKQAIDNVLNGNKEITDLIETAKEIAERFRQARLSREKLVKNKEAEVKQAIIETVIAEIMDVRYKSCSENTISLALEMNIPKSSIAQRIQTASKNKRTLDGLQKAVNAEKTLILAEISQEIARLQSRLTLIPLSHKHLFNDEVRLIASQDDIEQIIAERVEAEKQRELEIKTKAEQEAREKAEREAQLKAEIEAKTNAQANTNAQAHAVTPEPQANQTAVQSENQSSEHHQPVFNFMLQIPFTGTVEQARAYFAPVKALNYQGIRLTKLN
;
A
#
# COMPACT_ATOMS: atom_id res chain seq x y z
N MET A 1 -99.88 78.22 1.46
CA MET A 1 -98.91 77.93 0.39
C MET A 1 -97.68 77.33 1.05
N LEU A 2 -97.47 76.02 1.01
CA LEU A 2 -96.97 75.21 -0.11
C LEU A 2 -95.48 75.45 -0.45
N TRP A 3 -94.74 74.35 -0.33
CA TRP A 3 -93.52 73.94 -1.05
C TRP A 3 -92.17 74.49 -0.55
N GLN A 4 -91.10 73.70 -0.46
CA GLN A 4 -90.86 72.26 -0.55
C GLN A 4 -89.43 72.00 -0.04
N GLY A 5 -89.13 70.78 0.41
CA GLY A 5 -87.85 70.42 1.01
C GLY A 5 -86.67 70.31 0.03
N VAL A 6 -85.53 69.85 0.55
CA VAL A 6 -84.76 68.68 0.08
C VAL A 6 -83.59 68.44 1.05
N LYS A 7 -83.26 67.16 1.22
CA LYS A 7 -82.31 66.53 2.13
C LYS A 7 -80.87 67.03 2.01
N MET A 8 -80.20 67.04 3.19
CA MET A 8 -78.82 66.66 3.52
C MET A 8 -77.77 66.62 2.39
N ASN A 9 -76.63 67.29 2.62
CA ASN A 9 -75.36 66.57 2.48
C ASN A 9 -74.33 67.10 3.47
N THR A 10 -74.13 66.33 4.54
CA THR A 10 -73.02 66.45 5.48
C THR A 10 -71.76 65.98 4.76
N HIS A 11 -70.90 66.90 4.33
CA HIS A 11 -69.53 66.57 3.96
C HIS A 11 -68.58 67.28 4.92
N PHE A 12 -68.36 66.66 6.08
CA PHE A 12 -67.11 66.80 6.82
C PHE A 12 -66.29 65.56 6.50
N GLU A 13 -65.35 65.66 5.57
CA GLU A 13 -64.29 64.65 5.47
C GLU A 13 -63.31 64.87 6.62
N LEU A 14 -63.19 63.86 7.48
CA LEU A 14 -62.06 63.75 8.39
C LEU A 14 -60.86 63.25 7.57
N ILE A 15 -60.01 64.17 7.13
CA ILE A 15 -58.70 63.83 6.57
C ILE A 15 -57.73 63.67 7.75
N LEU A 16 -57.40 62.43 8.09
CA LEU A 16 -56.29 62.12 8.98
C LEU A 16 -55.03 61.93 8.12
N ASN A 17 -54.17 62.95 8.07
CA ASN A 17 -52.80 62.78 7.60
C ASN A 17 -51.91 62.48 8.81
N THR A 18 -51.36 61.26 8.85
CA THR A 18 -50.30 60.90 9.79
C THR A 18 -48.97 60.99 9.06
N GLU A 19 -48.14 61.99 9.38
CA GLU A 19 -46.74 61.99 8.96
C GLU A 19 -45.93 61.10 9.91
N SER A 20 -45.55 59.94 9.41
CA SER A 20 -44.73 58.98 10.12
C SER A 20 -43.26 59.32 9.90
N LYS A 21 -42.77 60.34 10.60
CA LYS A 21 -41.41 60.84 10.43
C LYS A 21 -40.39 59.89 11.06
N VAL A 22 -39.45 59.39 10.26
CA VAL A 22 -38.25 58.72 10.77
C VAL A 22 -37.46 59.73 11.61
N VAL A 23 -37.44 59.52 12.93
CA VAL A 23 -36.84 60.46 13.89
C VAL A 23 -35.31 60.48 13.79
N ALA A 24 -34.68 59.34 13.46
CA ALA A 24 -33.26 59.20 13.11
C ALA A 24 -33.04 57.88 12.35
N CYS A 25 -32.17 57.87 11.33
CA CYS A 25 -31.77 56.67 10.59
C CYS A 25 -30.25 56.70 10.34
N ASN A 26 -29.53 55.71 10.87
CA ASN A 26 -28.08 55.56 10.72
C ASN A 26 -27.72 54.35 9.85
N ILE A 27 -28.61 53.93 8.95
CA ILE A 27 -28.48 52.66 8.23
C ILE A 27 -27.21 52.57 7.38
N LEU A 28 -26.76 53.69 6.79
CA LEU A 28 -25.53 53.76 5.99
C LEU A 28 -24.27 53.59 6.86
N ASP A 29 -24.24 54.21 8.04
CA ASP A 29 -23.13 54.04 8.98
C ASP A 29 -23.09 52.62 9.55
N PHE A 30 -24.27 52.03 9.79
CA PHE A 30 -24.40 50.65 10.24
C PHE A 30 -23.96 49.66 9.16
N GLU A 31 -24.32 49.91 7.90
CA GLU A 31 -23.87 49.12 6.75
C GLU A 31 -22.34 49.18 6.61
N TYR A 32 -21.74 50.37 6.66
CA TYR A 32 -20.28 50.51 6.62
C TYR A 32 -19.57 49.76 7.75
N GLN A 33 -20.11 49.83 8.97
CA GLN A 33 -19.58 49.11 10.12
C GLN A 33 -19.72 47.59 9.96
N ALA A 34 -20.86 47.13 9.43
CA ALA A 34 -21.10 45.72 9.14
C ALA A 34 -20.07 45.21 8.11
N ASP A 35 -19.85 45.95 7.04
CA ASP A 35 -18.90 45.60 5.98
C ASP A 35 -17.47 45.53 6.50
N THR A 36 -17.07 46.52 7.31
CA THR A 36 -15.76 46.57 7.93
C THR A 36 -15.54 45.39 8.88
N TYR A 37 -16.54 45.04 9.70
CA TYR A 37 -16.46 43.91 10.61
C TYR A 37 -16.37 42.58 9.84
N LEU A 38 -17.19 42.40 8.81
CA LEU A 38 -17.16 41.20 7.96
C LEU A 38 -15.82 41.02 7.23
N ALA A 39 -15.19 42.12 6.81
CA ALA A 39 -13.86 42.09 6.21
C ALA A 39 -12.74 41.75 7.21
N GLY A 40 -12.94 42.06 8.49
CA GLY A 40 -11.98 41.83 9.58
C GLY A 40 -12.03 40.46 10.23
N LEU A 41 -12.89 39.55 9.78
CA LEU A 41 -13.03 38.21 10.36
C LEU A 41 -11.73 37.39 10.22
N THR A 42 -11.38 36.62 11.25
CA THR A 42 -10.16 35.81 11.31
C THR A 42 -10.01 34.89 10.10
N GLN A 43 -8.86 34.94 9.42
CA GLN A 43 -8.58 34.06 8.26
C GLN A 43 -7.62 32.92 8.61
N THR A 44 -6.96 32.99 9.76
CA THR A 44 -6.01 32.00 10.27
C THR A 44 -6.72 30.95 11.13
N PHE A 45 -6.27 29.70 11.04
CA PHE A 45 -6.88 28.56 11.73
C PHE A 45 -5.82 27.55 12.12
N GLU A 46 -4.80 27.98 12.87
CA GLU A 46 -3.64 27.14 13.20
C GLU A 46 -3.63 26.76 14.67
N THR A 47 -4.09 27.67 15.53
CA THR A 47 -3.99 27.57 16.98
C THR A 47 -5.36 27.38 17.63
N ASP A 48 -5.35 26.84 18.87
CA ASP A 48 -6.57 26.79 19.69
C ASP A 48 -7.20 28.19 19.89
N GLU A 49 -6.37 29.24 19.96
CA GLU A 49 -6.81 30.64 20.08
C GLU A 49 -7.56 31.11 18.83
N ASP A 50 -7.07 30.79 17.62
CA ASP A 50 -7.77 31.10 16.36
C ASP A 50 -9.18 30.50 16.34
N PHE A 51 -9.33 29.24 16.78
CA PHE A 51 -10.63 28.56 16.82
C PHE A 51 -11.56 29.12 17.90
N ILE A 52 -11.01 29.57 19.04
CA ILE A 52 -11.79 30.26 20.08
C ILE A 52 -12.32 31.59 19.51
N GLN A 53 -11.44 32.40 18.92
CA GLN A 53 -11.82 33.68 18.32
C GLN A 53 -12.88 33.49 17.23
N ALA A 54 -12.71 32.54 16.33
CA ALA A 54 -13.68 32.27 15.27
C ALA A 54 -15.05 31.81 15.80
N LYS A 55 -15.10 31.12 16.95
CA LYS A 55 -16.35 30.74 17.63
C LYS A 55 -17.03 31.95 18.28
N GLU A 56 -16.26 32.88 18.84
CA GLU A 56 -16.78 34.15 19.36
C GLU A 56 -17.33 35.05 18.24
N GLU A 57 -16.68 35.08 17.08
CA GLU A 57 -17.17 35.79 15.89
C GLU A 57 -18.52 35.23 15.42
N ILE A 58 -18.69 33.90 15.39
CA ILE A 58 -19.97 33.27 15.05
C ILE A 58 -21.08 33.73 16.00
N LYS A 59 -20.80 33.76 17.30
CA LYS A 59 -21.75 34.24 18.31
C LYS A 59 -22.09 35.71 18.10
N THR A 60 -21.09 36.54 17.83
CA THR A 60 -21.28 37.97 17.56
C THR A 60 -22.12 38.18 16.29
N LEU A 61 -21.86 37.43 15.21
CA LEU A 61 -22.67 37.45 13.99
C LEU A 61 -24.13 37.04 14.26
N GLN A 62 -24.35 36.04 15.11
CA GLN A 62 -25.70 35.63 15.52
C GLN A 62 -26.43 36.72 16.29
N GLU A 63 -25.75 37.40 17.22
CA GLU A 63 -26.30 38.53 17.97
C GLU A 63 -26.62 39.72 17.05
N LEU A 64 -25.73 40.06 16.11
CA LEU A 64 -25.96 41.10 15.10
C LEU A 64 -27.13 40.75 14.17
N GLU A 65 -27.21 39.51 13.68
CA GLU A 65 -28.33 39.00 12.89
C GLU A 65 -29.66 39.18 13.65
N SER A 66 -29.72 38.74 14.91
CA SER A 66 -30.92 38.85 15.74
C SER A 66 -31.32 40.30 16.03
N ARG A 67 -30.35 41.17 16.35
CA ARG A 67 -30.61 42.59 16.63
C ARG A 67 -31.13 43.30 15.39
N THR A 68 -30.59 42.99 14.21
CA THR A 68 -31.03 43.57 12.95
C THR A 68 -32.46 43.13 12.62
N LYS A 69 -32.79 41.84 12.82
CA LYS A 69 -34.15 41.32 12.67
C LYS A 69 -35.15 41.99 13.62
N GLN A 70 -34.80 42.14 14.89
CA GLN A 70 -35.64 42.85 15.86
C GLN A 70 -35.87 44.31 15.47
N ALA A 71 -34.85 45.00 14.94
CA ALA A 71 -34.99 46.36 14.44
C ALA A 71 -35.96 46.44 13.26
N ILE A 72 -35.90 45.48 12.33
CA ILE A 72 -36.86 45.35 11.21
C ILE A 72 -38.28 45.16 11.74
N ASP A 73 -38.50 44.23 12.68
CA ASP A 73 -39.82 43.95 13.26
C ASP A 73 -40.41 45.18 13.98
N ASN A 74 -39.58 45.94 14.68
CA ASN A 74 -40.01 47.18 15.36
C ASN A 74 -40.49 48.25 14.37
N VAL A 75 -39.85 48.37 13.20
CA VAL A 75 -40.27 49.30 12.14
C VAL A 75 -41.55 48.83 11.46
N LEU A 76 -41.67 47.52 11.17
CA LEU A 76 -42.87 46.91 10.56
C LEU A 76 -44.12 47.11 11.43
N ASN A 77 -43.98 47.03 12.76
CA ASN A 77 -45.08 47.28 13.70
C ASN A 77 -45.37 48.79 13.90
N GLY A 78 -44.47 49.67 13.45
CA GLY A 78 -44.51 51.11 13.70
C GLY A 78 -45.01 51.98 12.54
N ASN A 79 -44.85 51.57 11.27
CA ASN A 79 -45.46 52.23 10.11
C ASN A 79 -45.21 51.54 8.76
N LYS A 80 -46.13 51.70 7.78
CA LYS A 80 -46.07 51.06 6.45
C LYS A 80 -45.33 51.86 5.36
N GLU A 81 -44.96 53.12 5.61
CA GLU A 81 -44.41 54.02 4.57
C GLU A 81 -42.87 53.96 4.42
N ILE A 82 -42.21 52.96 4.98
CA ILE A 82 -40.73 52.91 5.12
C ILE A 82 -40.13 51.69 4.41
N THR A 83 -40.71 51.30 3.27
CA THR A 83 -40.37 50.06 2.53
C THR A 83 -38.88 49.94 2.20
N ASP A 84 -38.24 51.01 1.71
CA ASP A 84 -36.84 50.97 1.27
C ASP A 84 -35.86 50.72 2.42
N LEU A 85 -36.06 51.39 3.56
CA LEU A 85 -35.21 51.17 4.75
C LEU A 85 -35.39 49.77 5.34
N ILE A 86 -36.62 49.22 5.29
CA ILE A 86 -36.90 47.85 5.69
C ILE A 86 -36.16 46.86 4.78
N GLU A 87 -36.15 47.10 3.48
CA GLU A 87 -35.48 46.21 2.53
C GLU A 87 -33.96 46.25 2.70
N THR A 88 -33.34 47.43 2.83
CA THR A 88 -31.91 47.54 3.15
C THR A 88 -31.56 46.83 4.46
N ALA A 89 -32.39 46.96 5.50
CA ALA A 89 -32.15 46.28 6.76
C ALA A 89 -32.26 44.74 6.63
N LYS A 90 -33.21 44.23 5.82
CA LYS A 90 -33.31 42.79 5.52
C LYS A 90 -32.10 42.28 4.75
N GLU A 91 -31.60 43.05 3.78
CA GLU A 91 -30.39 42.71 3.04
C GLU A 91 -29.19 42.58 3.98
N ILE A 92 -29.01 43.53 4.91
CA ILE A 92 -27.97 43.46 5.95
C ILE A 92 -28.15 42.23 6.85
N ALA A 93 -29.38 41.94 7.30
CA ALA A 93 -29.68 40.75 8.10
C ALA A 93 -29.35 39.44 7.35
N GLU A 94 -29.66 39.37 6.05
CA GLU A 94 -29.33 38.23 5.21
C GLU A 94 -27.82 38.09 5.00
N ARG A 95 -27.09 39.20 4.83
CA ARG A 95 -25.62 39.19 4.75
C ARG A 95 -24.99 38.62 6.03
N PHE A 96 -25.48 39.01 7.21
CA PHE A 96 -25.03 38.41 8.47
C PHE A 96 -25.36 36.92 8.57
N ARG A 97 -26.55 36.50 8.15
CA ARG A 97 -26.95 35.09 8.15
C ARG A 97 -26.03 34.25 7.25
N GLN A 98 -25.76 34.73 6.03
CA GLN A 98 -24.86 34.06 5.09
C GLN A 98 -23.43 33.99 5.63
N ALA A 99 -22.93 35.11 6.18
CA ALA A 99 -21.62 35.16 6.81
C ALA A 99 -21.52 34.15 7.96
N ARG A 100 -22.50 34.10 8.86
CA ARG A 100 -22.55 33.14 9.97
C ARG A 100 -22.53 31.69 9.47
N LEU A 101 -23.40 31.34 8.52
CA LEU A 101 -23.48 29.97 8.00
C LEU A 101 -22.20 29.56 7.26
N SER A 102 -21.61 30.48 6.51
CA SER A 102 -20.31 30.26 5.84
C SER A 102 -19.20 30.05 6.89
N ARG A 103 -19.18 30.89 7.93
CA ARG A 103 -18.22 30.82 9.04
C ARG A 103 -18.33 29.54 9.83
N GLU A 104 -19.54 29.12 10.21
CA GLU A 104 -19.80 27.86 10.91
C GLU A 104 -19.27 26.65 10.12
N LYS A 105 -19.51 26.62 8.80
CA LYS A 105 -18.98 25.57 7.92
C LYS A 105 -17.46 25.63 7.83
N LEU A 106 -16.89 26.82 7.65
CA LEU A 106 -15.45 27.01 7.53
C LEU A 106 -14.72 26.55 8.79
N VAL A 107 -15.15 27.01 9.97
CA VAL A 107 -14.58 26.63 11.26
C VAL A 107 -14.64 25.11 11.46
N LYS A 108 -15.81 24.49 11.20
CA LYS A 108 -15.98 23.05 11.33
C LYS A 108 -15.05 22.26 10.40
N ASN A 109 -14.93 22.70 9.14
CA ASN A 109 -14.09 22.02 8.15
C ASN A 109 -12.61 22.19 8.49
N LYS A 110 -12.17 23.41 8.85
CA LYS A 110 -10.79 23.68 9.23
C LYS A 110 -10.39 22.97 10.52
N GLU A 111 -11.28 22.91 11.51
CA GLU A 111 -11.01 22.16 12.75
C GLU A 111 -10.80 20.66 12.45
N ALA A 112 -11.60 20.08 11.55
CA ALA A 112 -11.42 18.69 11.12
C ALA A 112 -10.13 18.47 10.30
N GLU A 113 -9.84 19.38 9.37
CA GLU A 113 -8.65 19.35 8.52
C GLU A 113 -7.36 19.41 9.35
N VAL A 114 -7.25 20.36 10.27
CA VAL A 114 -6.06 20.51 11.14
C VAL A 114 -5.87 19.29 12.04
N LYS A 115 -6.96 18.78 12.65
CA LYS A 115 -6.88 17.57 13.47
C LYS A 115 -6.43 16.35 12.68
N GLN A 116 -6.93 16.20 11.45
CA GLN A 116 -6.54 15.11 10.58
C GLN A 116 -5.08 15.24 10.11
N ALA A 117 -4.63 16.45 9.78
CA ALA A 117 -3.25 16.72 9.41
C ALA A 117 -2.27 16.33 10.52
N ILE A 118 -2.55 16.68 11.78
CA ILE A 118 -1.75 16.27 12.94
C ILE A 118 -1.61 14.75 13.02
N ILE A 119 -2.73 14.02 12.85
CA ILE A 119 -2.74 12.55 12.88
C ILE A 119 -1.90 11.98 11.74
N GLU A 120 -2.07 12.50 10.53
CA GLU A 120 -1.34 12.06 9.33
C GLU A 120 0.16 12.32 9.44
N THR A 121 0.57 13.49 9.93
CA THR A 121 1.98 13.81 10.20
C THR A 121 2.59 12.80 11.17
N VAL A 122 1.92 12.52 12.29
CA VAL A 122 2.43 11.56 13.27
C VAL A 122 2.54 10.16 12.71
N ILE A 123 1.53 9.70 11.95
CA ILE A 123 1.58 8.39 11.29
C ILE A 123 2.74 8.34 10.28
N ALA A 124 2.93 9.39 9.48
CA ALA A 124 4.01 9.48 8.51
C ALA A 124 5.39 9.42 9.18
N GLU A 125 5.58 10.12 10.31
CA GLU A 125 6.81 10.07 11.09
C GLU A 125 7.10 8.67 11.66
N ILE A 126 6.08 7.97 12.17
CA ILE A 126 6.23 6.58 12.63
C ILE A 126 6.63 5.68 11.46
N MET A 127 5.97 5.83 10.31
CA MET A 127 6.27 5.05 9.13
C MET A 127 7.70 5.30 8.64
N ASP A 128 8.15 6.55 8.59
CA ASP A 128 9.52 6.92 8.21
C ASP A 128 10.56 6.25 9.11
N VAL A 129 10.39 6.31 10.43
CA VAL A 129 11.29 5.62 11.38
C VAL A 129 11.23 4.11 11.19
N ARG A 130 10.04 3.54 11.00
CA ARG A 130 9.85 2.11 10.74
C ARG A 130 10.62 1.66 9.50
N TYR A 131 10.51 2.39 8.39
CA TYR A 131 11.21 2.05 7.14
C TYR A 131 12.72 2.17 7.30
N LYS A 132 13.21 3.24 7.94
CA LYS A 132 14.65 3.46 8.17
C LYS A 132 15.28 2.43 9.10
N SER A 133 14.50 1.90 10.05
CA SER A 133 14.99 0.92 11.03
C SER A 133 15.05 -0.50 10.48
N CYS A 134 14.33 -0.80 9.40
CA CYS A 134 14.36 -2.10 8.73
C CYS A 134 15.49 -2.15 7.70
N SER A 135 16.54 -2.93 7.98
CA SER A 135 17.66 -3.14 7.06
C SER A 135 17.33 -4.11 5.91
N GLU A 136 16.42 -5.05 6.13
CA GLU A 136 16.13 -6.16 5.21
C GLU A 136 14.63 -6.33 4.97
N ASN A 137 14.26 -6.74 3.75
CA ASN A 137 12.87 -6.99 3.37
C ASN A 137 12.22 -8.07 4.24
N THR A 138 12.96 -9.11 4.61
CA THR A 138 12.48 -10.20 5.48
C THR A 138 12.02 -9.68 6.83
N ILE A 139 12.79 -8.78 7.45
CA ILE A 139 12.43 -8.10 8.71
C ILE A 139 11.21 -7.22 8.50
N SER A 140 11.16 -6.43 7.43
CA SER A 140 10.02 -5.55 7.16
C SER A 140 8.71 -6.32 6.98
N LEU A 141 8.74 -7.47 6.31
CA LEU A 141 7.57 -8.33 6.11
C LEU A 141 7.14 -9.01 7.42
N ALA A 142 8.09 -9.53 8.19
CA ALA A 142 7.80 -10.15 9.49
C ALA A 142 7.24 -9.13 10.48
N LEU A 143 7.76 -7.91 10.48
CA LEU A 143 7.24 -6.80 11.29
C LEU A 143 5.81 -6.44 10.89
N GLU A 144 5.43 -6.51 9.61
CA GLU A 144 4.04 -6.27 9.19
C GLU A 144 3.07 -7.33 9.74
N MET A 145 3.53 -8.56 9.97
CA MET A 145 2.70 -9.62 10.57
C MET A 145 2.41 -9.35 12.05
N ASN A 146 3.41 -8.84 12.79
CA ASN A 146 3.32 -8.65 14.24
C ASN A 146 2.81 -7.24 14.62
N ILE A 147 3.18 -6.22 13.85
CA ILE A 147 2.78 -4.83 14.03
C ILE A 147 2.29 -4.26 12.68
N PRO A 148 1.04 -4.56 12.27
CA PRO A 148 0.49 -4.08 11.01
C PRO A 148 0.39 -2.56 10.94
N LYS A 149 0.57 -1.97 9.74
CA LYS A 149 0.39 -0.51 9.52
C LYS A 149 -1.00 -0.04 9.92
N SER A 150 -2.02 -0.86 9.64
CA SER A 150 -3.40 -0.58 10.00
C SER A 150 -3.60 -0.49 11.51
N SER A 151 -2.95 -1.36 12.28
CA SER A 151 -3.00 -1.34 13.75
C SER A 151 -2.37 -0.05 14.30
N ILE A 152 -1.22 0.37 13.77
CA ILE A 152 -0.57 1.64 14.12
C ILE A 152 -1.52 2.82 13.86
N ALA A 153 -2.12 2.89 12.67
CA ALA A 153 -3.06 3.94 12.33
C ALA A 153 -4.29 3.94 13.27
N GLN A 154 -4.85 2.77 13.59
CA GLN A 154 -5.97 2.63 14.52
C GLN A 154 -5.64 3.08 15.95
N ARG A 155 -4.41 2.80 16.43
CA ARG A 155 -3.95 3.23 17.75
C ARG A 155 -3.84 4.75 17.84
N ILE A 156 -3.22 5.39 16.84
CA ILE A 156 -3.16 6.86 16.79
C ILE A 156 -4.57 7.47 16.69
N GLN A 157 -5.45 6.89 15.88
CA GLN A 157 -6.86 7.30 15.79
C GLN A 157 -7.63 7.09 17.11
N THR A 158 -7.21 6.15 17.95
CA THR A 158 -7.83 5.93 19.26
C THR A 158 -7.29 6.94 20.28
N ALA A 159 -5.99 7.22 20.26
CA ALA A 159 -5.35 8.24 21.09
C ALA A 159 -5.87 9.65 20.80
N SER A 160 -6.25 9.94 19.55
CA SER A 160 -6.80 11.22 19.13
C SER A 160 -8.25 11.46 19.57
N LYS A 161 -9.00 10.41 19.95
CA LYS A 161 -10.40 10.53 20.35
C LYS A 161 -10.57 11.34 21.63
N ASN A 162 -11.70 12.05 21.71
CA ASN A 162 -12.13 12.83 22.87
C ASN A 162 -11.19 13.99 23.26
N LYS A 163 -10.31 14.44 22.35
CA LYS A 163 -9.43 15.59 22.59
C LYS A 163 -10.12 16.88 22.14
N ARG A 164 -10.30 17.79 23.11
CA ARG A 164 -11.04 19.05 22.94
C ARG A 164 -10.18 20.16 22.34
N THR A 165 -8.87 20.13 22.57
CA THR A 165 -7.89 21.13 22.12
C THR A 165 -6.85 20.48 21.21
N LEU A 166 -6.24 21.29 20.34
CA LEU A 166 -5.15 20.88 19.45
C LEU A 166 -3.90 20.51 20.25
N ASP A 167 -3.55 21.27 21.28
CA ASP A 167 -2.43 20.91 22.18
C ASP A 167 -2.65 19.55 22.86
N GLY A 168 -3.88 19.32 23.35
CA GLY A 168 -4.24 18.06 24.00
C GLY A 168 -4.24 16.88 23.01
N LEU A 169 -4.63 17.12 21.75
CA LEU A 169 -4.51 16.16 20.67
C LEU A 169 -3.04 15.83 20.41
N GLN A 170 -2.21 16.84 20.18
CA GLN A 170 -0.78 16.70 19.87
C GLN A 170 -0.04 15.92 20.95
N LYS A 171 -0.28 16.24 22.23
CA LYS A 171 0.32 15.51 23.36
C LYS A 171 -0.09 14.04 23.37
N ALA A 172 -1.36 13.74 23.14
CA ALA A 172 -1.87 12.37 23.16
C ALA A 172 -1.29 11.52 22.02
N VAL A 173 -1.27 12.06 20.78
CA VAL A 173 -0.70 11.33 19.63
C VAL A 173 0.81 11.18 19.73
N ASN A 174 1.53 12.17 20.31
CA ASN A 174 2.97 12.08 20.52
C ASN A 174 3.36 11.07 21.61
N ALA A 175 2.56 10.97 22.68
CA ALA A 175 2.74 9.93 23.69
C ALA A 175 2.58 8.54 23.08
N GLU A 176 1.51 8.32 22.30
CA GLU A 176 1.26 7.05 21.62
C GLU A 176 2.33 6.75 20.57
N LYS A 177 2.77 7.75 19.79
CA LYS A 177 3.92 7.64 18.87
C LYS A 177 5.15 7.08 19.58
N THR A 178 5.48 7.61 20.76
CA THR A 178 6.65 7.18 21.52
C THR A 178 6.54 5.71 21.93
N LEU A 179 5.36 5.27 22.38
CA LEU A 179 5.10 3.87 22.72
C LEU A 179 5.23 2.95 21.50
N ILE A 180 4.60 3.33 20.38
CA ILE A 180 4.66 2.55 19.13
C ILE A 180 6.10 2.43 18.62
N LEU A 181 6.88 3.51 18.67
CA LEU A 181 8.29 3.48 18.25
C LEU A 181 9.12 2.54 19.12
N ALA A 182 8.92 2.55 20.44
CA ALA A 182 9.60 1.63 21.35
C ALA A 182 9.26 0.16 21.03
N GLU A 183 7.98 -0.14 20.80
CA GLU A 183 7.53 -1.48 20.40
C GLU A 183 8.12 -1.92 19.05
N ILE A 184 8.13 -1.02 18.05
CA ILE A 184 8.75 -1.29 16.74
C ILE A 184 10.24 -1.59 16.90
N SER A 185 10.98 -0.77 17.66
CA SER A 185 12.42 -0.98 17.87
C SER A 185 12.70 -2.31 18.58
N GLN A 186 11.92 -2.66 19.60
CA GLN A 186 12.05 -3.93 20.31
C GLN A 186 11.76 -5.12 19.38
N GLU A 187 10.70 -5.05 18.58
CA GLU A 187 10.33 -6.13 17.68
C GLU A 187 11.34 -6.28 16.54
N ILE A 188 11.86 -5.19 15.97
CA ILE A 188 12.93 -5.24 14.97
C ILE A 188 14.16 -5.96 15.54
N ALA A 189 14.59 -5.61 16.76
CA ALA A 189 15.74 -6.26 17.40
C ALA A 189 15.50 -7.77 17.60
N ARG A 190 14.29 -8.18 18.00
CA ARG A 190 13.89 -9.59 18.11
C ARG A 190 13.95 -10.31 16.76
N LEU A 191 13.38 -9.71 15.73
CA LEU A 191 13.36 -10.29 14.38
C LEU A 191 14.77 -10.40 13.78
N GLN A 192 15.62 -9.41 14.01
CA GLN A 192 17.03 -9.44 13.62
C GLN A 192 17.77 -10.58 14.31
N SER A 193 17.63 -10.74 15.63
CA SER A 193 18.30 -11.84 16.34
C SER A 193 17.84 -13.20 15.82
N ARG A 194 16.54 -13.38 15.56
CA ARG A 194 16.00 -14.63 15.01
C ARG A 194 16.49 -14.90 13.58
N LEU A 195 16.61 -13.86 12.74
CA LEU A 195 17.13 -14.01 11.38
C LEU A 195 18.60 -14.45 11.38
N THR A 196 19.42 -13.97 12.32
CA THR A 196 20.84 -14.38 12.43
C THR A 196 21.04 -15.85 12.80
N LEU A 197 20.01 -16.52 13.34
CA LEU A 197 20.07 -17.95 13.66
C LEU A 197 19.95 -18.83 12.41
N ILE A 198 19.37 -18.32 11.31
CA ILE A 198 19.18 -19.10 10.07
C ILE A 198 20.54 -19.30 9.36
N PRO A 199 21.03 -20.54 9.19
CA PRO A 199 22.33 -20.78 8.57
C PRO A 199 22.34 -20.44 7.08
N LEU A 200 23.27 -19.57 6.67
CA LEU A 200 23.40 -19.15 5.26
C LEU A 200 23.62 -20.34 4.31
N SER A 201 24.34 -21.38 4.74
CA SER A 201 24.60 -22.60 3.96
C SER A 201 23.33 -23.37 3.60
N HIS A 202 22.30 -23.30 4.45
CA HIS A 202 21.04 -24.02 4.29
C HIS A 202 19.86 -23.10 4.02
N LYS A 203 20.10 -21.87 3.54
CA LYS A 203 19.05 -20.85 3.34
C LYS A 203 17.87 -21.35 2.50
N HIS A 204 18.12 -22.21 1.52
CA HIS A 204 17.10 -22.81 0.65
C HIS A 204 16.07 -23.69 1.40
N LEU A 205 16.39 -24.16 2.62
CA LEU A 205 15.47 -24.91 3.49
C LEU A 205 14.46 -23.99 4.22
N PHE A 206 14.65 -22.68 4.16
CA PHE A 206 13.90 -21.68 4.92
C PHE A 206 13.22 -20.67 3.99
N ASN A 207 12.50 -21.15 2.97
CA ASN A 207 11.72 -20.28 2.08
C ASN A 207 10.59 -19.52 2.82
N ASP A 208 10.18 -20.02 3.98
CA ASP A 208 9.25 -19.42 4.92
C ASP A 208 9.93 -18.56 6.00
N GLU A 209 11.19 -18.13 5.80
CA GLU A 209 11.99 -17.37 6.78
C GLU A 209 11.22 -16.22 7.44
N VAL A 210 10.43 -15.46 6.66
CA VAL A 210 9.58 -14.36 7.15
C VAL A 210 8.62 -14.84 8.26
N ARG A 211 7.89 -15.92 8.00
CA ARG A 211 6.90 -16.46 8.95
C ARG A 211 7.59 -17.10 10.14
N LEU A 212 8.72 -17.77 9.89
CA LEU A 212 9.50 -18.44 10.93
C LEU A 212 10.07 -17.45 11.95
N ILE A 213 10.65 -16.34 11.49
CA ILE A 213 11.16 -15.30 12.40
C ILE A 213 10.03 -14.52 13.07
N ALA A 214 8.89 -14.32 12.39
CA ALA A 214 7.72 -13.64 12.96
C ALA A 214 7.08 -14.44 14.10
N SER A 215 7.08 -15.77 14.00
CA SER A 215 6.50 -16.67 15.01
C SER A 215 7.16 -16.52 16.40
N GLN A 216 6.47 -17.04 17.41
CA GLN A 216 6.98 -17.20 18.77
C GLN A 216 7.54 -18.62 19.04
N ASP A 217 7.48 -19.51 18.05
CA ASP A 217 8.00 -20.86 18.17
C ASP A 217 9.53 -20.87 18.37
N ASP A 218 10.03 -21.98 18.92
CA ASP A 218 11.46 -22.23 19.09
C ASP A 218 12.14 -22.42 17.73
N ILE A 219 12.75 -21.33 17.25
CA ILE A 219 13.39 -21.29 15.95
C ILE A 219 14.65 -22.17 15.90
N GLU A 220 15.37 -22.31 17.00
CA GLU A 220 16.60 -23.11 17.05
C GLU A 220 16.26 -24.58 16.88
N GLN A 221 15.21 -25.05 17.56
CA GLN A 221 14.70 -26.41 17.38
C GLN A 221 14.26 -26.65 15.94
N ILE A 222 13.46 -25.75 15.35
CA ILE A 222 12.98 -25.89 13.97
C ILE A 222 14.15 -25.92 12.97
N ILE A 223 15.16 -25.07 13.17
CA ILE A 223 16.36 -25.05 12.33
C ILE A 223 17.12 -26.37 12.45
N ALA A 224 17.35 -26.86 13.68
CA ALA A 224 18.06 -28.10 13.92
C ALA A 224 17.36 -29.31 13.26
N GLU A 225 16.04 -29.40 13.41
CA GLU A 225 15.23 -30.46 12.80
C GLU A 225 15.33 -30.43 11.26
N ARG A 226 15.21 -29.26 10.64
CA ARG A 226 15.28 -29.12 9.17
C ARG A 226 16.68 -29.43 8.62
N VAL A 227 17.73 -28.96 9.30
CA VAL A 227 19.11 -29.19 8.87
C VAL A 227 19.49 -30.67 9.02
N GLU A 228 19.09 -31.33 10.11
CA GLU A 228 19.36 -32.75 10.28
C GLU A 228 18.58 -33.59 9.25
N ALA A 229 17.32 -33.24 8.95
CA ALA A 229 16.56 -33.90 7.90
C ALA A 229 17.22 -33.81 6.51
N GLU A 230 17.77 -32.65 6.15
CA GLU A 230 18.47 -32.49 4.86
C GLU A 230 19.79 -33.28 4.85
N LYS A 231 20.54 -33.27 5.95
CA LYS A 231 21.76 -34.07 6.08
C LYS A 231 21.50 -35.57 5.93
N GLN A 232 20.40 -36.08 6.50
CA GLN A 232 19.98 -37.47 6.32
C GLN A 232 19.61 -37.76 4.86
N ARG A 233 18.87 -36.86 4.20
CA ARG A 233 18.53 -36.99 2.77
C ARG A 233 19.77 -37.04 1.89
N GLU A 234 20.75 -36.15 2.11
CA GLU A 234 22.00 -36.15 1.34
C GLU A 234 22.80 -37.44 1.54
N LEU A 235 22.83 -37.97 2.76
CA LEU A 235 23.50 -39.24 3.06
C LEU A 235 22.81 -40.41 2.35
N GLU A 236 21.47 -40.46 2.35
CA GLU A 236 20.71 -41.47 1.61
C GLU A 236 20.96 -41.41 0.10
N ILE A 237 21.06 -40.22 -0.48
CA ILE A 237 21.37 -40.05 -1.91
C ILE A 237 22.78 -40.55 -2.20
N LYS A 238 23.77 -40.20 -1.37
CA LYS A 238 25.16 -40.65 -1.55
C LYS A 238 25.28 -42.17 -1.43
N THR A 239 24.66 -42.76 -0.42
CA THR A 239 24.68 -44.22 -0.22
C THR A 239 24.00 -44.97 -1.37
N LYS A 240 22.86 -44.49 -1.89
CA LYS A 240 22.22 -45.06 -3.08
C LYS A 240 23.10 -44.93 -4.33
N ALA A 241 23.70 -43.76 -4.55
CA ALA A 241 24.60 -43.55 -5.69
C ALA A 241 25.84 -44.46 -5.63
N GLU A 242 26.41 -44.68 -4.44
CA GLU A 242 27.53 -45.61 -4.24
C GLU A 242 27.13 -47.07 -4.49
N GLN A 243 25.94 -47.48 -4.03
CA GLN A 243 25.41 -48.81 -4.28
C GLN A 243 25.18 -49.05 -5.78
N GLU A 244 24.51 -48.12 -6.47
CA GLU A 244 24.28 -48.21 -7.92
C GLU A 244 25.60 -48.24 -8.71
N ALA A 245 26.61 -47.47 -8.29
CA ALA A 245 27.93 -47.49 -8.91
C ALA A 245 28.65 -48.83 -8.73
N ARG A 246 28.57 -49.44 -7.53
CA ARG A 246 29.14 -50.77 -7.26
C ARG A 246 28.44 -51.85 -8.06
N GLU A 247 27.11 -51.85 -8.07
CA GLU A 247 26.33 -52.83 -8.85
C GLU A 247 26.58 -52.71 -10.35
N LYS A 248 26.77 -51.50 -10.86
CA LYS A 248 27.14 -51.29 -12.26
C LYS A 248 28.56 -51.82 -12.55
N ALA A 249 29.52 -51.54 -11.68
CA ALA A 249 30.89 -52.05 -11.81
C ALA A 249 30.94 -53.58 -11.74
N GLU A 250 30.18 -54.21 -10.84
CA GLU A 250 30.08 -55.67 -10.73
C GLU A 250 29.43 -56.28 -11.98
N ARG A 251 28.35 -55.69 -12.50
CA ARG A 251 27.73 -56.14 -13.77
C ARG A 251 28.68 -56.01 -14.94
N GLU A 252 29.41 -54.91 -15.06
CA GLU A 252 30.42 -54.73 -16.11
C GLU A 252 31.57 -55.73 -15.98
N ALA A 253 32.02 -56.04 -14.76
CA ALA A 253 33.04 -57.06 -14.52
C ALA A 253 32.55 -58.48 -14.86
N GLN A 254 31.31 -58.83 -14.49
CA GLN A 254 30.70 -60.11 -14.84
C GLN A 254 30.55 -60.27 -16.36
N LEU A 255 30.07 -59.22 -17.04
CA LEU A 255 29.96 -59.23 -18.51
C LEU A 255 31.33 -59.41 -19.18
N LYS A 256 32.38 -58.72 -18.71
CA LYS A 256 33.75 -58.90 -19.23
C LYS A 256 34.28 -60.31 -18.99
N ALA A 257 34.09 -60.86 -17.79
CA ALA A 257 34.52 -62.22 -17.48
C ALA A 257 33.76 -63.26 -18.32
N GLU A 258 32.47 -63.06 -18.59
CA GLU A 258 31.68 -63.95 -19.44
C GLU A 258 32.10 -63.87 -20.92
N ILE A 259 32.42 -62.67 -21.42
CA ILE A 259 32.97 -62.48 -22.78
C ILE A 259 34.34 -63.18 -22.89
N GLU A 260 35.24 -62.99 -21.92
CA GLU A 260 36.56 -63.62 -21.90
C GLU A 260 36.48 -65.16 -21.85
N ALA A 261 35.56 -65.69 -21.03
CA ALA A 261 35.31 -67.13 -20.95
C ALA A 261 34.77 -67.70 -22.28
N LYS A 262 33.87 -66.98 -22.97
CA LYS A 262 33.34 -67.36 -24.28
C LYS A 262 34.40 -67.29 -25.39
N THR A 263 35.30 -66.30 -25.39
CA THR A 263 36.42 -66.21 -26.34
C THR A 263 37.46 -67.30 -26.12
N ASN A 264 37.78 -67.66 -24.88
CA ASN A 264 38.74 -68.74 -24.57
C ASN A 264 38.16 -70.12 -24.89
N ALA A 265 36.84 -70.31 -24.73
CA ALA A 265 36.16 -71.54 -25.15
C ALA A 265 36.17 -71.72 -26.68
N GLN A 266 36.03 -70.62 -27.46
CA GLN A 266 36.13 -70.67 -28.92
C GLN A 266 37.58 -70.85 -29.43
N ALA A 267 38.59 -70.37 -28.70
CA ALA A 267 40.00 -70.60 -29.02
C ALA A 267 40.44 -72.06 -28.85
N ASN A 268 39.79 -72.83 -27.95
CA ASN A 268 40.11 -74.24 -27.71
C ASN A 268 39.42 -75.22 -28.69
N THR A 269 38.42 -74.78 -29.45
CA THR A 269 37.73 -75.64 -30.44
C THR A 269 38.34 -75.52 -31.85
N ASN A 270 39.28 -74.61 -32.09
CA ASN A 270 39.83 -74.33 -33.43
C ASN A 270 41.25 -74.87 -33.68
N ALA A 271 41.74 -75.82 -32.86
CA ALA A 271 43.02 -76.52 -33.06
C ALA A 271 42.90 -77.86 -33.83
N GLN A 272 41.73 -78.20 -34.37
CA GLN A 272 41.56 -79.34 -35.29
C GLN A 272 40.51 -79.03 -36.37
N ALA A 273 40.97 -78.52 -37.52
CA ALA A 273 40.56 -78.92 -38.88
C ALA A 273 40.98 -77.83 -39.88
N HIS A 274 42.02 -78.14 -40.65
CA HIS A 274 42.40 -77.43 -41.87
C HIS A 274 41.72 -78.07 -43.08
N ALA A 275 41.38 -77.22 -44.06
CA ALA A 275 40.93 -77.48 -45.44
C ALA A 275 39.48 -78.01 -45.58
N VAL A 276 38.60 -77.44 -46.40
CA VAL A 276 38.73 -77.25 -47.86
C VAL A 276 37.69 -76.22 -48.34
N THR A 277 38.11 -75.32 -49.24
CA THR A 277 37.28 -74.41 -50.08
C THR A 277 36.49 -75.22 -51.12
N PRO A 278 35.25 -74.86 -51.50
CA PRO A 278 35.09 -73.92 -52.63
C PRO A 278 33.82 -73.02 -52.60
N GLU A 279 33.94 -71.85 -53.24
CA GLU A 279 32.82 -71.07 -53.83
C GLU A 279 32.18 -71.85 -55.01
N PRO A 280 30.90 -71.67 -55.41
CA PRO A 280 30.37 -70.36 -55.86
C PRO A 280 28.85 -70.04 -55.64
N GLN A 281 28.55 -68.74 -55.70
CA GLN A 281 27.36 -67.99 -56.16
C GLN A 281 25.92 -68.58 -56.09
N ALA A 282 24.99 -67.81 -55.47
CA ALA A 282 23.89 -67.06 -56.13
C ALA A 282 22.56 -66.98 -55.32
N ASN A 283 22.14 -65.72 -55.10
CA ASN A 283 20.78 -65.16 -55.06
C ASN A 283 19.78 -65.37 -53.87
N GLN A 284 19.51 -64.21 -53.24
CA GLN A 284 18.20 -63.57 -52.96
C GLN A 284 17.28 -64.14 -51.85
N THR A 285 17.05 -63.33 -50.79
CA THR A 285 15.83 -62.49 -50.58
C THR A 285 15.52 -62.35 -49.09
N ALA A 286 15.36 -61.09 -48.62
CA ALA A 286 14.65 -60.62 -47.40
C ALA A 286 15.10 -61.22 -46.04
N VAL A 287 15.27 -60.48 -44.96
CA VAL A 287 14.41 -59.44 -44.38
C VAL A 287 15.32 -58.58 -43.50
N GLN A 288 15.24 -57.24 -43.61
CA GLN A 288 16.02 -56.35 -42.74
C GLN A 288 15.50 -56.45 -41.31
N SER A 289 16.37 -56.93 -40.44
CA SER A 289 16.17 -57.00 -38.99
C SER A 289 16.30 -55.62 -38.37
N GLU A 290 15.31 -55.28 -37.56
CA GLU A 290 15.45 -54.42 -36.40
C GLU A 290 16.65 -54.92 -35.58
N ASN A 291 17.62 -54.04 -35.32
CA ASN A 291 18.53 -54.26 -34.21
C ASN A 291 18.88 -52.92 -33.57
N GLN A 292 18.09 -52.61 -32.54
CA GLN A 292 18.41 -51.66 -31.50
C GLN A 292 19.75 -52.06 -30.87
N SER A 293 20.77 -51.27 -31.13
CA SER A 293 21.97 -51.22 -30.30
C SER A 293 21.74 -50.11 -29.28
N SER A 294 21.30 -50.50 -28.09
CA SER A 294 21.04 -49.64 -26.95
C SER A 294 22.37 -49.12 -26.37
N GLU A 295 22.95 -48.10 -27.00
CA GLU A 295 23.83 -47.18 -26.28
C GLU A 295 22.99 -46.41 -25.26
N HIS A 296 23.44 -46.38 -24.01
CA HIS A 296 22.85 -45.58 -22.93
C HIS A 296 22.78 -44.10 -23.33
N HIS A 297 21.66 -43.68 -23.93
CA HIS A 297 21.31 -42.28 -24.12
C HIS A 297 20.76 -41.77 -22.79
N GLN A 298 21.57 -41.04 -22.02
CA GLN A 298 20.99 -40.10 -21.05
C GLN A 298 20.13 -39.09 -21.85
N PRO A 299 18.91 -38.77 -21.40
CA PRO A 299 18.13 -37.74 -22.08
C PRO A 299 18.85 -36.39 -21.90
N VAL A 300 19.52 -35.94 -22.96
CA VAL A 300 20.06 -34.59 -23.03
C VAL A 300 18.86 -33.67 -23.29
N PHE A 301 18.41 -32.98 -22.24
CA PHE A 301 17.39 -31.95 -22.38
C PHE A 301 18.04 -30.68 -22.93
N ASN A 302 17.90 -30.47 -24.24
CA ASN A 302 18.26 -29.21 -24.87
C ASN A 302 17.14 -28.20 -24.64
N PHE A 303 17.38 -27.20 -23.80
CA PHE A 303 16.47 -26.05 -23.65
C PHE A 303 17.07 -24.83 -24.34
N MET A 304 16.23 -24.07 -25.03
CA MET A 304 16.62 -22.82 -25.68
C MET A 304 16.13 -21.66 -24.82
N LEU A 305 17.06 -20.88 -24.27
CA LEU A 305 16.74 -19.67 -23.52
C LEU A 305 16.76 -18.46 -24.45
N GLN A 306 15.61 -17.84 -24.67
CA GLN A 306 15.51 -16.57 -25.38
C GLN A 306 15.56 -15.43 -24.36
N ILE A 307 16.63 -14.64 -24.42
CA ILE A 307 16.80 -13.48 -23.54
C ILE A 307 16.64 -12.22 -24.41
N PRO A 308 15.59 -11.41 -24.21
CA PRO A 308 15.50 -10.12 -24.88
C PRO A 308 16.63 -9.22 -24.37
N PHE A 309 17.45 -8.71 -25.29
CA PHE A 309 18.57 -7.85 -24.96
C PHE A 309 18.39 -6.49 -25.64
N THR A 310 18.31 -5.43 -24.84
CA THR A 310 18.20 -4.05 -25.34
C THR A 310 19.58 -3.41 -25.37
N GLY A 311 20.28 -3.58 -26.49
CA GLY A 311 21.62 -3.03 -26.71
C GLY A 311 22.24 -3.47 -28.03
N THR A 312 23.49 -3.09 -28.28
CA THR A 312 24.21 -3.50 -29.50
C THR A 312 24.68 -4.95 -29.42
N VAL A 313 24.97 -5.56 -30.56
CA VAL A 313 25.51 -6.94 -30.63
C VAL A 313 26.84 -7.07 -29.87
N GLU A 314 27.64 -6.01 -29.84
CA GLU A 314 28.93 -5.97 -29.13
C GLU A 314 28.74 -5.98 -27.61
N GLN A 315 27.74 -5.24 -27.11
CA GLN A 315 27.37 -5.25 -25.69
C GLN A 315 26.84 -6.63 -25.26
N ALA A 316 26.03 -7.29 -26.10
CA ALA A 316 25.58 -8.65 -25.84
C ALA A 316 26.77 -9.64 -25.79
N ARG A 317 27.73 -9.53 -26.71
CA ARG A 317 28.94 -10.37 -26.71
C ARG A 317 29.78 -10.17 -25.45
N ALA A 318 29.96 -8.93 -25.00
CA ALA A 318 30.70 -8.64 -23.77
C ALA A 318 29.97 -9.20 -22.53
N TYR A 319 28.65 -9.05 -22.46
CA TYR A 319 27.82 -9.55 -21.37
C TYR A 319 27.89 -11.08 -21.22
N PHE A 320 27.89 -11.82 -22.34
CA PHE A 320 27.94 -13.28 -22.33
C PHE A 320 29.36 -13.88 -22.50
N ALA A 321 30.41 -13.05 -22.60
CA ALA A 321 31.80 -13.51 -22.70
C ALA A 321 32.24 -14.39 -21.51
N PRO A 322 31.86 -14.10 -20.24
CA PRO A 322 32.19 -14.97 -19.11
C PRO A 322 31.54 -16.35 -19.19
N VAL A 323 30.31 -16.43 -19.72
CA VAL A 323 29.58 -17.69 -19.89
C VAL A 323 30.26 -18.58 -20.94
N LYS A 324 30.81 -17.97 -21.99
CA LYS A 324 31.60 -18.67 -23.01
C LYS A 324 32.96 -19.14 -22.47
N ALA A 325 33.55 -18.41 -21.52
CA ALA A 325 34.82 -18.75 -20.90
C ALA A 325 34.75 -19.97 -19.96
N LEU A 326 33.54 -20.32 -19.47
CA LEU A 326 33.32 -21.49 -18.59
C LEU A 326 33.41 -22.84 -19.32
N ASN A 327 33.65 -22.86 -20.63
CA ASN A 327 33.96 -24.04 -21.46
C ASN A 327 33.07 -25.28 -21.22
N TYR A 328 31.80 -25.09 -20.82
CA TYR A 328 30.81 -26.17 -20.79
C TYR A 328 30.50 -26.59 -22.23
N GLN A 329 30.75 -27.86 -22.56
CA GLN A 329 30.65 -28.43 -23.92
C GLN A 329 29.23 -28.44 -24.54
N GLY A 330 28.28 -27.62 -24.07
CA GLY A 330 26.88 -27.61 -24.52
C GLY A 330 26.28 -26.23 -24.83
N ILE A 331 26.98 -25.11 -24.59
CA ILE A 331 26.38 -23.77 -24.76
C ILE A 331 26.73 -23.19 -26.14
N ARG A 332 25.70 -23.02 -27.00
CA ARG A 332 25.81 -22.28 -28.28
C ARG A 332 25.03 -20.97 -28.20
N LEU A 333 25.72 -19.86 -28.45
CA LEU A 333 25.11 -18.54 -28.57
C LEU A 333 24.80 -18.26 -30.04
N THR A 334 23.52 -18.22 -30.39
CA THR A 334 23.06 -17.90 -31.74
C THR A 334 22.24 -16.63 -31.70
N LYS A 335 22.52 -15.66 -32.58
CA LYS A 335 21.65 -14.51 -32.76
C LYS A 335 20.37 -15.00 -33.46
N LEU A 336 19.24 -14.89 -32.79
CA LEU A 336 17.93 -15.02 -33.41
C LEU A 336 17.60 -13.64 -34.01
N ASN A 337 17.33 -13.60 -35.32
CA ASN A 337 16.97 -12.37 -36.04
C ASN A 337 15.49 -12.04 -35.87
#